data_AF-A0A2P1PYE6-F1
#
_entry.id   AF-A0A2P1PYE6-F1
#
_cell.length_a   1.000
_cell.length_b   1.000
_cell.length_c   1.000
_cell.angle_alpha   90.00
_cell.angle_beta   90.00
_cell.angle_gamma   90.00
#
_symmetry.space_group_name_H-M   'P 1'
#
loop_
_entity.id
_entity.type
_entity.pdbx_description
1 polymer ?
#
loop_
_entity_poly.entity_id
_entity_poly.type
_entity_poly.pdbx_seq_one_letter_code
_entity_poly.pdbx_strand_id
1 'polypeptide(L)'
;MLRKGWMALAISLSLAAGTASAGHCELDFDSDYALRLDHGDLEFTSHDNQGPQKVRIEGSRVFVDGKELSLSAEQRARVADFSQNVGALARDAAEIGLEGVDIAYVAVTEVAKMFQDDAKERRELNERLDRSRAEVRKSIATFAENGSFNEQEFERLIEDNVETVVGDLVGVVVGEIVGEAISIALSGDEAKAKELEARADALEKTIEEKVESRAKALEKKADALCERAKSLGDLDNAMALRTDQGTAIDLLR
;
A
#
# COMPACT_ATOMS: atom_id res chain seq x y z
N MET A 1 61.31 2.52 -5.46
CA MET A 1 60.57 3.73 -5.90
C MET A 1 59.26 3.24 -6.54
N LEU A 2 58.23 2.97 -5.74
CA LEU A 2 57.06 3.86 -5.55
C LEU A 2 56.44 4.35 -6.86
N ARG A 3 55.29 3.78 -7.25
CA ARG A 3 54.08 4.53 -7.67
C ARG A 3 52.91 3.59 -8.05
N LYS A 4 51.80 3.80 -7.33
CA LYS A 4 50.40 3.89 -7.80
C LYS A 4 49.77 2.61 -8.39
N GLY A 5 48.61 2.14 -7.94
CA GLY A 5 47.63 2.76 -7.08
C GLY A 5 46.70 1.71 -6.47
N TRP A 6 46.35 1.95 -5.22
CA TRP A 6 45.14 1.39 -4.63
C TRP A 6 43.94 2.02 -5.36
N MET A 7 43.29 1.26 -6.22
CA MET A 7 41.88 1.51 -6.53
C MET A 7 41.09 0.81 -5.44
N ALA A 8 40.64 1.60 -4.47
CA ALA A 8 39.52 1.26 -3.63
C ALA A 8 38.33 0.98 -4.57
N LEU A 9 37.97 -0.29 -4.72
CA LEU A 9 36.69 -0.67 -5.29
C LEU A 9 35.65 -0.37 -4.20
N ALA A 10 35.26 0.91 -4.10
CA ALA A 10 34.05 1.29 -3.42
C ALA A 10 32.91 0.68 -4.23
N ILE A 11 32.45 -0.50 -3.81
CA ILE A 11 31.13 -1.01 -4.20
C ILE A 11 30.16 -0.07 -3.51
N SER A 12 29.90 1.06 -4.17
CA SER A 12 28.74 1.88 -3.93
C SER A 12 27.56 0.99 -4.29
N LEU A 13 27.14 0.16 -3.32
CA LEU A 13 25.82 -0.41 -3.31
C LEU A 13 24.89 0.77 -3.07
N SER A 14 24.68 1.55 -4.14
CA SER A 14 23.46 2.29 -4.32
C SER A 14 22.40 1.20 -4.35
N LEU A 15 21.95 0.78 -3.16
CA LEU A 15 20.54 0.58 -2.98
C LEU A 15 19.92 1.90 -3.46
N ALA A 16 19.61 1.95 -4.75
CA ALA A 16 18.24 2.23 -5.09
C ALA A 16 17.41 1.20 -4.31
N ALA A 17 17.26 1.44 -2.99
CA ALA A 17 15.94 1.55 -2.46
C ALA A 17 15.28 2.47 -3.50
N GLY A 18 14.60 1.83 -4.45
CA GLY A 18 13.41 2.43 -4.98
C GLY A 18 12.67 2.83 -3.72
N THR A 19 12.88 4.07 -3.29
CA THR A 19 11.78 4.98 -3.33
C THR A 19 11.13 4.71 -4.70
N ALA A 20 10.26 3.71 -4.74
CA ALA A 20 8.96 3.94 -5.29
C ALA A 20 8.46 5.17 -4.51
N SER A 21 8.99 6.34 -4.87
CA SER A 21 8.19 7.53 -4.94
C SER A 21 7.03 7.04 -5.78
N ALA A 22 5.94 6.70 -5.10
CA ALA A 22 4.62 6.69 -5.68
C ALA A 22 4.40 8.12 -6.21
N GLY A 23 5.07 8.46 -7.32
CA GLY A 23 5.23 9.80 -7.83
C GLY A 23 4.00 10.31 -8.56
N HIS A 24 2.82 9.77 -8.28
CA HIS A 24 1.61 10.13 -9.01
C HIS A 24 0.40 10.49 -8.14
N CYS A 25 0.45 10.26 -6.83
CA CYS A 25 -0.69 10.55 -5.96
C CYS A 25 -0.23 11.21 -4.65
N GLU A 26 0.25 12.45 -4.76
CA GLU A 26 0.36 13.34 -3.61
C GLU A 26 -1.03 13.89 -3.33
N LEU A 27 -1.84 13.09 -2.64
CA LEU A 27 -3.08 13.56 -2.06
C LEU A 27 -2.71 14.28 -0.77
N ASP A 28 -2.63 15.60 -0.83
CA ASP A 28 -2.60 16.44 0.37
C ASP A 28 -4.04 16.52 0.89
N PHE A 29 -4.57 15.40 1.38
CA PHE A 29 -5.83 15.37 2.12
C PHE A 29 -5.52 15.75 3.56
N ASP A 30 -5.65 17.03 3.86
CA ASP A 30 -5.56 17.50 5.24
C ASP A 30 -6.97 17.42 5.85
N SER A 31 -7.27 16.32 6.52
CA SER A 31 -8.49 16.22 7.32
C SER A 31 -8.16 16.40 8.79
N ASP A 32 -8.90 17.30 9.45
CA ASP A 32 -8.88 17.39 10.91
C ASP A 32 -9.55 16.16 11.58
N TYR A 33 -10.01 15.18 10.80
CA TYR A 33 -10.76 14.03 11.25
C TYR A 33 -10.16 12.70 10.80
N ALA A 34 -10.10 11.74 11.73
CA ALA A 34 -9.99 10.34 11.39
C ALA A 34 -11.31 9.84 10.80
N LEU A 35 -11.26 9.25 9.61
CA LEU A 35 -12.41 8.64 8.95
C LEU A 35 -12.51 7.15 9.28
N ARG A 36 -13.69 6.74 9.74
CA ARG A 36 -14.11 5.35 9.84
C ARG A 36 -15.31 5.11 8.93
N LEU A 37 -15.22 4.16 8.02
CA LEU A 37 -16.42 3.64 7.34
C LEU A 37 -17.03 2.55 8.21
N ASP A 38 -18.35 2.36 8.18
CA ASP A 38 -19.03 1.26 8.87
C ASP A 38 -20.31 0.89 8.10
N HIS A 39 -20.29 -0.22 7.35
CA HIS A 39 -21.44 -0.67 6.54
C HIS A 39 -22.05 0.41 5.61
N GLY A 40 -21.23 1.35 5.13
CA GLY A 40 -21.65 2.46 4.27
C GLY A 40 -21.96 3.76 5.02
N ASP A 41 -22.03 3.72 6.34
CA ASP A 41 -22.03 4.91 7.18
C ASP A 41 -20.60 5.46 7.30
N LEU A 42 -20.48 6.78 7.40
CA LEU A 42 -19.20 7.45 7.60
C LEU A 42 -19.16 8.04 9.01
N GLU A 43 -18.08 7.84 9.74
CA GLU A 43 -17.83 8.46 11.04
C GLU A 43 -16.50 9.20 10.98
N PHE A 44 -16.55 10.51 11.14
CA PHE A 44 -15.41 11.42 11.22
C PHE A 44 -15.20 11.77 12.70
N THR A 45 -13.99 11.53 13.21
CA THR A 45 -13.62 11.82 14.61
C THR A 45 -12.45 12.80 14.65
N SER A 46 -12.63 13.96 15.29
CA SER A 46 -11.62 15.04 15.31
C SER A 46 -10.30 14.59 15.94
N HIS A 47 -9.18 15.04 15.37
CA HIS A 47 -7.82 14.79 15.88
C HIS A 47 -7.45 15.68 17.06
N ASP A 48 -7.90 16.93 17.08
CA ASP A 48 -7.36 18.00 17.96
C ASP A 48 -8.42 18.63 18.87
N ASN A 49 -9.64 18.07 18.87
CA ASN A 49 -10.82 18.56 19.58
C ASN A 49 -11.24 20.00 19.19
N GLN A 50 -10.84 20.53 18.04
CA GLN A 50 -11.33 21.80 17.53
C GLN A 50 -12.59 21.58 16.67
N GLY A 51 -13.69 22.26 17.02
CA GLY A 51 -14.96 22.10 16.32
C GLY A 51 -15.74 20.84 16.73
N PRO A 52 -16.61 20.30 15.86
CA PRO A 52 -17.31 19.04 16.09
C PRO A 52 -16.36 17.90 16.47
N GLN A 53 -16.69 17.15 17.53
CA GLN A 53 -15.86 16.02 17.96
C GLN A 53 -16.14 14.77 17.12
N LYS A 54 -17.40 14.59 16.74
CA LYS A 54 -17.85 13.46 15.93
C LYS A 54 -18.90 13.90 14.93
N VAL A 55 -18.66 13.62 13.65
CA VAL A 55 -19.64 13.76 12.58
C VAL A 55 -19.95 12.39 12.01
N ARG A 56 -21.23 12.01 11.97
CA ARG A 56 -21.69 10.74 11.38
C ARG A 56 -22.59 11.01 10.20
N ILE A 57 -22.37 10.30 9.10
CA ILE A 57 -23.23 10.31 7.92
C ILE A 57 -23.84 8.92 7.77
N GLU A 58 -25.18 8.85 7.86
CA GLU A 58 -25.95 7.61 7.70
C GLU A 58 -26.85 7.75 6.46
N GLY A 59 -26.34 7.30 5.31
CA GLY A 59 -26.97 7.54 4.01
C GLY A 59 -27.09 9.03 3.69
N SER A 60 -28.28 9.61 3.88
CA SER A 60 -28.56 11.04 3.64
C SER A 60 -28.71 11.87 4.91
N ARG A 61 -28.49 11.29 6.09
CA ARG A 61 -28.65 11.94 7.40
C ARG A 61 -27.28 12.28 7.95
N VAL A 62 -27.17 13.42 8.62
CA VAL A 62 -25.92 13.86 9.26
C VAL A 62 -26.18 14.09 10.74
N PHE A 63 -25.30 13.55 11.57
CA PHE A 63 -25.30 13.76 13.01
C PHE A 63 -24.00 14.44 13.42
N VAL A 64 -24.11 15.47 14.25
CA VAL A 64 -22.98 16.20 14.82
C VAL A 64 -23.05 16.06 16.32
N ASP A 65 -22.01 15.48 16.92
CA ASP A 65 -21.91 15.20 18.36
C ASP A 65 -23.17 14.51 18.91
N GLY A 66 -23.73 13.59 18.12
CA GLY A 66 -24.93 12.80 18.45
C GLY A 66 -26.27 13.46 18.17
N LYS A 67 -26.30 14.70 17.65
CA LYS A 67 -27.54 15.40 17.26
C LYS A 67 -27.71 15.41 15.76
N GLU A 68 -28.89 15.03 15.27
CA GLU A 68 -29.21 15.08 13.85
C GLU A 68 -29.35 16.52 13.37
N LEU A 69 -28.65 16.87 12.30
CA LEU A 69 -28.78 18.16 11.63
C LEU A 69 -30.07 18.21 10.80
N SER A 70 -30.76 19.35 10.84
CA SER A 70 -31.90 19.60 9.95
C SER A 70 -31.40 19.99 8.57
N LEU A 71 -31.55 19.08 7.60
CA LEU A 71 -31.06 19.26 6.23
C LEU A 71 -32.19 19.54 5.23
N SER A 72 -31.93 20.44 4.29
CA SER A 72 -32.82 20.63 3.13
C SER A 72 -32.85 19.37 2.25
N ALA A 73 -33.81 19.29 1.31
CA ALA A 73 -33.85 18.19 0.35
C ALA A 73 -32.59 18.14 -0.54
N GLU A 74 -32.06 19.30 -0.93
CA GLU A 74 -30.83 19.41 -1.72
C GLU A 74 -29.60 18.98 -0.93
N GLN A 75 -29.48 19.38 0.34
CA GLN A 75 -28.38 18.96 1.20
C GLN A 75 -28.39 17.46 1.43
N ARG A 76 -29.56 16.86 1.67
CA ARG A 76 -29.68 15.40 1.82
C ARG A 76 -29.24 14.64 0.56
N ALA A 77 -29.57 15.16 -0.63
CA ALA A 77 -29.12 14.55 -1.88
C ALA A 77 -27.59 14.61 -2.03
N ARG A 78 -26.97 15.75 -1.69
CA ARG A 78 -25.51 15.91 -1.74
C ARG A 78 -24.78 15.04 -0.72
N VAL A 79 -25.31 14.94 0.50
CA VAL A 79 -24.79 14.05 1.54
C VAL A 79 -24.83 12.59 1.09
N ALA A 80 -25.92 12.16 0.47
CA ALA A 80 -26.03 10.81 -0.07
C ALA A 80 -25.01 10.55 -1.19
N ASP A 81 -24.82 11.51 -2.10
CA ASP A 81 -23.83 11.42 -3.18
C ASP A 81 -22.39 11.34 -2.62
N PHE A 82 -22.06 12.21 -1.67
CA PHE A 82 -20.77 12.19 -0.97
C PHE A 82 -20.51 10.83 -0.29
N SER A 83 -21.47 10.33 0.51
CA SER A 83 -21.36 9.04 1.20
C SER A 83 -21.15 7.88 0.23
N GLN A 84 -21.88 7.85 -0.89
CA GLN A 84 -21.74 6.82 -1.92
C GLN A 84 -20.36 6.86 -2.59
N ASN A 85 -19.84 8.05 -2.89
CA ASN A 85 -18.53 8.23 -3.52
C ASN A 85 -17.38 7.81 -2.60
N VAL A 86 -17.42 8.20 -1.31
CA VAL A 86 -16.44 7.75 -0.31
C VAL A 86 -16.44 6.22 -0.17
N GLY A 87 -17.62 5.61 -0.04
CA GLY A 87 -17.74 4.16 0.04
C GLY A 87 -17.26 3.43 -1.22
N ALA A 88 -17.48 4.01 -2.41
CA ALA A 88 -16.98 3.46 -3.66
C ALA A 88 -15.46 3.53 -3.75
N LEU A 89 -14.86 4.68 -3.39
CA LEU A 89 -13.40 4.85 -3.36
C LEU A 89 -12.72 3.86 -2.42
N ALA A 90 -13.29 3.62 -1.24
CA ALA A 90 -12.74 2.65 -0.30
C ALA A 90 -12.74 1.21 -0.87
N ARG A 91 -13.80 0.80 -1.56
CA ARG A 91 -13.86 -0.51 -2.24
C ARG A 91 -12.85 -0.61 -3.38
N ASP A 92 -12.77 0.42 -4.22
CA ASP A 92 -11.82 0.45 -5.33
C ASP A 92 -10.36 0.43 -4.82
N ALA A 93 -10.08 1.13 -3.71
CA ALA A 93 -8.78 1.09 -3.03
C ALA A 93 -8.44 -0.32 -2.51
N ALA A 94 -9.41 -1.02 -1.91
CA ALA A 94 -9.22 -2.40 -1.47
C ALA A 94 -8.93 -3.34 -2.66
N GLU A 95 -9.62 -3.18 -3.79
CA GLU A 95 -9.34 -3.96 -5.00
C GLU A 95 -7.93 -3.70 -5.55
N ILE A 96 -7.49 -2.44 -5.58
CA ILE A 96 -6.13 -2.05 -5.95
C ILE A 96 -5.10 -2.68 -4.99
N GLY A 97 -5.36 -2.62 -3.68
CA GLY A 97 -4.51 -3.26 -2.67
C GLY A 97 -4.38 -4.77 -2.88
N LEU A 98 -5.49 -5.47 -3.16
CA LEU A 98 -5.48 -6.91 -3.46
C LEU A 98 -4.65 -7.25 -4.71
N GLU A 99 -4.75 -6.44 -5.76
CA GLU A 99 -3.95 -6.62 -6.98
C GLU A 99 -2.47 -6.33 -6.73
N GLY A 100 -2.16 -5.31 -5.93
CA GLY A 100 -0.80 -4.98 -5.51
C GLY A 100 -0.13 -6.13 -4.74
N VAL A 101 -0.85 -6.72 -3.78
CA VAL A 101 -0.39 -7.92 -3.03
C VAL A 101 -0.11 -9.08 -3.97
N ASP A 102 -0.96 -9.31 -4.97
CA ASP A 102 -0.77 -10.39 -5.95
C ASP A 102 0.45 -10.16 -6.86
N ILE A 103 0.74 -8.90 -7.22
CA ILE A 103 1.92 -8.54 -7.99
C ILE A 103 3.19 -8.73 -7.15
N ALA A 104 3.19 -8.21 -5.92
CA ALA A 104 4.31 -8.32 -4.99
C ALA A 104 4.63 -9.79 -4.68
N TYR A 105 3.61 -10.62 -4.45
CA TYR A 105 3.78 -12.05 -4.23
C TYR A 105 4.47 -12.72 -5.44
N VAL A 106 4.04 -12.44 -6.67
CA VAL A 106 4.69 -13.00 -7.86
C VAL A 106 6.17 -12.61 -7.90
N ALA A 107 6.49 -11.34 -7.64
CA ALA A 107 7.88 -10.89 -7.63
C ALA A 107 8.73 -11.65 -6.58
N VAL A 108 8.24 -11.70 -5.34
CA VAL A 108 8.91 -12.35 -4.22
C VAL A 108 9.10 -13.85 -4.47
N THR A 109 8.12 -14.53 -5.06
CA THR A 109 8.21 -15.95 -5.41
C THR A 109 9.25 -16.21 -6.50
N GLU A 110 9.44 -15.32 -7.47
CA GLU A 110 10.49 -15.48 -8.49
C GLU A 110 11.89 -15.29 -7.91
N VAL A 111 12.06 -14.32 -7.00
CA VAL A 111 13.31 -14.15 -6.24
C VAL A 111 13.61 -15.42 -5.45
N ALA A 112 12.63 -15.94 -4.71
CA ALA A 112 12.75 -17.17 -3.94
C ALA A 112 13.18 -18.37 -4.81
N LYS A 113 12.58 -18.53 -6.00
CA LYS A 113 12.94 -19.63 -6.91
C LYS A 113 14.36 -19.56 -7.45
N MET A 114 14.89 -18.34 -7.64
CA MET A 114 16.18 -18.13 -8.27
C MET A 114 17.35 -18.36 -7.31
N PHE A 115 17.18 -18.02 -6.04
CA PHE A 115 18.28 -18.09 -5.07
C PHE A 115 18.26 -19.36 -4.24
N GLN A 116 17.09 -19.89 -3.88
CA GLN A 116 17.03 -21.11 -3.08
C GLN A 116 17.28 -22.37 -3.90
N ASP A 117 18.44 -22.99 -3.74
CA ASP A 117 18.81 -24.19 -4.52
C ASP A 117 18.19 -25.48 -3.95
N ASP A 118 17.93 -25.56 -2.64
CA ASP A 118 17.31 -26.74 -2.02
C ASP A 118 15.81 -26.84 -2.32
N ALA A 119 15.38 -27.99 -2.85
CA ALA A 119 14.01 -28.19 -3.28
C ALA A 119 13.01 -28.28 -2.12
N LYS A 120 13.44 -28.67 -0.92
CA LYS A 120 12.58 -28.72 0.27
C LYS A 120 12.44 -27.31 0.86
N GLU A 121 13.53 -26.60 1.05
CA GLU A 121 13.53 -25.22 1.58
C GLU A 121 12.76 -24.27 0.64
N ARG A 122 12.93 -24.39 -0.68
CA ARG A 122 12.08 -23.68 -1.66
C ARG A 122 10.59 -23.93 -1.47
N ARG A 123 10.19 -25.20 -1.24
CA ARG A 123 8.77 -25.55 -1.05
C ARG A 123 8.24 -24.94 0.24
N GLU A 124 8.98 -25.05 1.33
CA GLU A 124 8.60 -24.48 2.62
C GLU A 124 8.47 -22.95 2.54
N LEU A 125 9.40 -22.28 1.86
CA LEU A 125 9.33 -20.83 1.61
C LEU A 125 8.08 -20.47 0.77
N ASN A 126 7.83 -21.16 -0.35
CA ASN A 126 6.64 -20.89 -1.16
C ASN A 126 5.34 -21.11 -0.39
N GLU A 127 5.24 -22.16 0.43
CA GLU A 127 4.06 -22.39 1.27
C GLU A 127 3.87 -21.28 2.31
N ARG A 128 4.95 -20.70 2.85
CA ARG A 128 4.88 -19.55 3.77
C ARG A 128 4.40 -18.29 3.04
N LEU A 129 4.96 -18.01 1.86
CA LEU A 129 4.54 -16.91 1.01
C LEU A 129 3.04 -17.03 0.65
N ASP A 130 2.58 -18.24 0.30
CA ASP A 130 1.18 -18.51 -0.04
C ASP A 130 0.25 -18.23 1.14
N ARG A 131 0.64 -18.66 2.35
CA ARG A 131 -0.14 -18.40 3.57
C ARG A 131 -0.24 -16.91 3.86
N SER A 132 0.87 -16.19 3.80
CA SER A 132 0.84 -14.74 4.03
C SER A 132 0.03 -14.00 2.97
N ARG A 133 0.19 -14.35 1.68
CA ARG A 133 -0.66 -13.79 0.62
C ARG A 133 -2.14 -14.02 0.93
N ALA A 134 -2.52 -15.24 1.33
CA ALA A 134 -3.90 -15.56 1.67
C ALA A 134 -4.39 -14.77 2.89
N GLU A 135 -3.54 -14.57 3.90
CA GLU A 135 -3.84 -13.80 5.10
C GLU A 135 -4.06 -12.32 4.79
N VAL A 136 -3.13 -11.67 4.09
CA VAL A 136 -3.27 -10.27 3.64
C VAL A 136 -4.52 -10.10 2.79
N ARG A 137 -4.73 -10.99 1.82
CA ARG A 137 -5.93 -10.92 0.96
C ARG A 137 -7.21 -11.07 1.75
N LYS A 138 -7.28 -12.04 2.66
CA LYS A 138 -8.45 -12.24 3.51
C LYS A 138 -8.71 -11.01 4.36
N SER A 139 -7.67 -10.41 4.91
CA SER A 139 -7.75 -9.22 5.72
C SER A 139 -8.26 -8.01 4.94
N ILE A 140 -7.71 -7.72 3.77
CA ILE A 140 -8.20 -6.64 2.89
C ILE A 140 -9.64 -6.91 2.45
N ALA A 141 -9.98 -8.16 2.10
CA ALA A 141 -11.34 -8.54 1.73
C ALA A 141 -12.33 -8.38 2.89
N THR A 142 -11.96 -8.83 4.10
CA THR A 142 -12.78 -8.69 5.31
C THR A 142 -13.04 -7.22 5.61
N PHE A 143 -12.02 -6.39 5.44
CA PHE A 143 -12.11 -4.95 5.62
C PHE A 143 -13.06 -4.29 4.61
N ALA A 144 -12.99 -4.70 3.33
CA ALA A 144 -13.91 -4.26 2.29
C ALA A 144 -15.36 -4.76 2.50
N GLU A 145 -15.53 -6.02 2.91
CA GLU A 145 -16.84 -6.69 3.09
C GLU A 145 -17.59 -6.20 4.33
N ASN A 146 -16.88 -6.02 5.46
CA ASN A 146 -17.48 -5.48 6.68
C ASN A 146 -17.85 -4.00 6.51
N GLY A 147 -17.42 -3.36 5.41
CA GLY A 147 -17.59 -1.92 5.19
C GLY A 147 -16.94 -1.08 6.29
N SER A 148 -16.06 -1.68 7.11
CA SER A 148 -15.44 -1.06 8.26
C SER A 148 -14.01 -0.68 7.91
N PHE A 149 -13.81 0.54 7.40
CA PHE A 149 -12.48 1.05 7.09
C PHE A 149 -11.94 1.81 8.30
N ASN A 150 -10.76 1.45 8.80
CA ASN A 150 -9.97 2.26 9.71
C ASN A 150 -8.53 2.27 9.20
N GLU A 151 -8.01 3.48 8.96
CA GLU A 151 -6.68 3.68 8.37
C GLU A 151 -5.57 3.02 9.18
N GLN A 152 -5.54 3.24 10.50
CA GLN A 152 -4.48 2.71 11.37
C GLN A 152 -4.55 1.19 11.50
N GLU A 153 -5.74 0.60 11.46
CA GLU A 153 -5.90 -0.85 11.44
C GLU A 153 -5.41 -1.45 10.13
N PHE A 154 -5.70 -0.78 9.00
CA PHE A 154 -5.23 -1.21 7.69
C PHE A 154 -3.71 -1.12 7.58
N GLU A 155 -3.11 -0.01 8.02
CA GLU A 155 -1.65 0.17 8.02
C GLU A 155 -0.94 -0.92 8.82
N ARG A 156 -1.32 -1.11 10.09
CA ARG A 156 -0.77 -2.18 10.94
C ARG A 156 -0.90 -3.56 10.32
N LEU A 157 -2.04 -3.82 9.67
CA LEU A 157 -2.29 -5.09 9.01
C LEU A 157 -1.32 -5.34 7.85
N ILE A 158 -1.05 -4.31 7.06
CA ILE A 158 -0.08 -4.39 5.97
C ILE A 158 1.32 -4.59 6.55
N GLU A 159 1.71 -3.79 7.55
CA GLU A 159 3.02 -3.89 8.22
C GLU A 159 3.29 -5.30 8.77
N ASP A 160 2.39 -5.83 9.61
CA ASP A 160 2.58 -7.13 10.29
C ASP A 160 2.80 -8.28 9.29
N ASN A 161 2.05 -8.27 8.19
CA ASN A 161 2.09 -9.33 7.19
C ASN A 161 3.26 -9.17 6.21
N VAL A 162 3.58 -7.93 5.83
CA VAL A 162 4.69 -7.63 4.91
C VAL A 162 6.02 -7.87 5.61
N GLU A 163 6.19 -7.42 6.86
CA GLU A 163 7.44 -7.56 7.61
C GLU A 163 7.84 -9.04 7.77
N THR A 164 6.87 -9.89 8.09
CA THR A 164 7.11 -11.33 8.22
C THR A 164 7.62 -11.95 6.92
N VAL A 165 6.97 -11.65 5.79
CA VAL A 165 7.34 -12.21 4.47
C VAL A 165 8.67 -11.68 3.97
N VAL A 166 8.85 -10.36 4.04
CA VAL A 166 10.06 -9.70 3.56
C VAL A 166 11.25 -10.12 4.42
N GLY A 167 11.09 -10.20 5.75
CA GLY A 167 12.14 -10.62 6.66
C GLY A 167 12.67 -12.02 6.35
N ASP A 168 11.77 -12.98 6.12
CA ASP A 168 12.15 -14.35 5.74
C ASP A 168 12.89 -14.41 4.41
N LEU A 169 12.36 -13.73 3.39
CA LEU A 169 12.96 -13.72 2.05
C LEU A 169 14.33 -13.03 2.05
N VAL A 170 14.43 -11.88 2.70
CA VAL A 170 15.68 -11.12 2.81
C VAL A 170 16.72 -11.97 3.52
N GLY A 171 16.36 -12.66 4.61
CA GLY A 171 17.28 -13.55 5.31
C GLY A 171 17.84 -14.66 4.42
N VAL A 172 16.98 -15.30 3.64
CA VAL A 172 17.33 -16.37 2.70
C VAL A 172 18.24 -15.85 1.58
N VAL A 173 17.80 -14.80 0.87
CA VAL A 173 18.51 -14.23 -0.28
C VAL A 173 19.86 -13.65 0.14
N VAL A 174 19.90 -12.89 1.24
CA VAL A 174 21.15 -12.32 1.76
C VAL A 174 22.09 -13.43 2.20
N GLY A 175 21.59 -14.48 2.86
CA GLY A 175 22.41 -15.62 3.28
C GLY A 175 23.09 -16.30 2.10
N GLU A 176 22.36 -16.57 1.02
CA GLU A 176 22.90 -17.22 -0.18
C GLU A 176 23.87 -16.32 -0.93
N ILE A 177 23.50 -15.06 -1.21
CA ILE A 177 24.36 -14.12 -1.93
C ILE A 177 25.66 -13.86 -1.16
N VAL A 178 25.59 -13.66 0.16
CA VAL A 178 26.78 -13.44 1.00
C VAL A 178 27.64 -14.70 1.05
N GLY A 179 27.03 -15.87 1.21
CA GLY A 179 27.75 -17.16 1.20
C GLY A 179 28.50 -17.38 -0.13
N GLU A 180 27.83 -17.13 -1.24
CA GLU A 180 28.39 -17.29 -2.58
C GLU A 180 29.46 -16.24 -2.88
N ALA A 181 29.26 -14.98 -2.50
CA ALA A 181 30.25 -13.91 -2.63
C ALA A 181 31.52 -14.19 -1.81
N ILE A 182 31.39 -14.67 -0.57
CA ILE A 182 32.52 -15.10 0.24
C ILE A 182 33.23 -16.29 -0.42
N SER A 183 32.48 -17.27 -0.93
CA SER A 183 33.05 -18.41 -1.65
C SER A 183 33.86 -17.97 -2.87
N ILE A 184 33.31 -17.06 -3.69
CA ILE A 184 33.96 -16.47 -4.86
C ILE A 184 35.23 -15.70 -4.45
N ALA A 185 35.15 -14.85 -3.43
CA ALA A 185 36.28 -14.05 -2.96
C ALA A 185 37.44 -14.92 -2.43
N LEU A 186 37.11 -16.02 -1.73
CA LEU A 186 38.11 -16.95 -1.20
C LEU A 186 38.71 -17.86 -2.28
N SER A 187 37.92 -18.24 -3.28
CA SER A 187 38.35 -19.17 -4.35
C SER A 187 38.97 -18.46 -5.56
N GLY A 188 38.68 -17.17 -5.77
CA GLY A 188 39.03 -16.45 -6.99
C GLY A 188 38.31 -16.98 -8.23
N ASP A 189 37.18 -17.68 -8.05
CA ASP A 189 36.46 -18.36 -9.12
C ASP A 189 35.62 -17.37 -9.95
N GLU A 190 36.25 -16.81 -10.99
CA GLU A 190 35.59 -15.90 -11.94
C GLU A 190 34.39 -16.56 -12.67
N ALA A 191 34.36 -17.90 -12.79
CA ALA A 191 33.24 -18.57 -13.44
C ALA A 191 31.98 -18.51 -12.56
N LYS A 192 32.12 -18.70 -11.25
CA LYS A 192 31.01 -18.54 -10.29
C LYS A 192 30.52 -17.10 -10.21
N ALA A 193 31.41 -16.12 -10.28
CA ALA A 193 31.02 -14.71 -10.34
C ALA A 193 30.12 -14.42 -11.55
N LYS A 194 30.49 -14.95 -12.73
CA LYS A 194 29.67 -14.82 -13.95
C LYS A 194 28.36 -15.58 -13.88
N GLU A 195 28.32 -16.73 -13.20
CA GLU A 195 27.08 -17.47 -13.00
C GLU A 195 26.09 -16.67 -12.15
N LEU A 196 26.56 -16.09 -11.04
CA LEU A 196 25.73 -15.24 -10.17
C LEU A 196 25.17 -14.02 -10.91
N GLU A 197 26.01 -13.35 -11.72
CA GLU A 197 25.57 -12.25 -12.60
C GLU A 197 24.49 -12.71 -13.59
N ALA A 198 24.70 -13.85 -14.26
CA ALA A 198 23.72 -14.39 -15.19
C ALA A 198 22.39 -14.78 -14.52
N ARG A 199 22.42 -15.26 -13.27
CA ARG A 199 21.22 -15.54 -12.46
C ARG A 199 20.46 -14.25 -12.14
N ALA A 200 21.18 -13.19 -11.75
CA ALA A 200 20.57 -11.87 -11.49
C ALA A 200 19.92 -11.28 -12.75
N ASP A 201 20.61 -11.32 -13.90
CA ASP A 201 20.07 -10.84 -15.18
C ASP A 201 18.83 -11.62 -15.62
N ALA A 202 18.82 -12.94 -15.40
CA ALA A 202 17.67 -13.79 -15.72
C ALA A 202 16.48 -13.48 -14.81
N LEU A 203 16.72 -13.20 -13.52
CA LEU A 203 15.70 -12.79 -12.58
C LEU A 203 15.09 -11.44 -12.98
N GLU A 204 15.91 -10.43 -13.29
CA GLU A 204 15.43 -9.12 -13.75
C GLU A 204 14.45 -9.26 -14.93
N LYS A 205 14.86 -9.97 -15.99
CA LYS A 205 13.99 -10.23 -17.15
C LYS A 205 12.71 -10.97 -16.79
N THR A 206 12.80 -11.96 -15.90
CA THR A 206 11.63 -12.73 -15.44
C THR A 206 10.66 -11.84 -14.67
N ILE A 207 11.17 -10.92 -13.84
CA ILE A 207 10.37 -9.95 -13.11
C ILE A 207 9.72 -8.97 -14.09
N GLU A 208 10.47 -8.40 -15.03
CA GLU A 208 9.92 -7.52 -16.07
C GLU A 208 8.77 -8.19 -16.81
N GLU A 209 8.98 -9.40 -17.32
CA GLU A 209 7.96 -10.17 -18.05
C GLU A 209 6.69 -10.45 -17.24
N LYS A 210 6.82 -10.73 -15.93
CA LYS A 210 5.70 -11.16 -15.08
C LYS A 210 5.01 -10.02 -14.33
N VAL A 211 5.72 -8.92 -14.08
CA VAL A 211 5.29 -7.84 -13.18
C VAL A 211 5.00 -6.56 -13.95
N GLU A 212 5.81 -6.19 -14.94
CA GLU A 212 5.79 -4.83 -15.51
C GLU A 212 4.41 -4.45 -16.08
N SER A 213 3.82 -5.31 -16.90
CA SER A 213 2.50 -5.02 -17.50
C SER A 213 1.40 -4.91 -16.45
N ARG A 214 1.47 -5.69 -15.36
CA ARG A 214 0.47 -5.67 -14.29
C ARG A 214 0.66 -4.45 -13.41
N ALA A 215 1.91 -4.09 -13.10
CA ALA A 215 2.25 -2.90 -12.35
C ALA A 215 1.77 -1.63 -13.08
N LYS A 216 2.02 -1.52 -14.39
CA LYS A 216 1.52 -0.39 -15.21
C LYS A 216 -0.01 -0.33 -15.28
N ALA A 217 -0.69 -1.47 -15.28
CA ALA A 217 -2.15 -1.50 -15.25
C ALA A 217 -2.68 -1.07 -13.88
N LEU A 218 -2.03 -1.50 -12.80
CA LEU A 218 -2.36 -1.11 -11.44
C LEU A 218 -2.12 0.39 -11.19
N GLU A 219 -1.02 0.94 -11.70
CA GLU A 219 -0.70 2.37 -11.65
C GLU A 219 -1.83 3.20 -12.25
N LYS A 220 -2.30 2.85 -13.46
CA LYS A 220 -3.43 3.54 -14.10
C LYS A 220 -4.72 3.49 -13.28
N LYS A 221 -4.97 2.39 -12.57
CA LYS A 221 -6.14 2.28 -11.68
C LYS A 221 -5.96 3.18 -10.46
N ALA A 222 -4.77 3.20 -9.86
CA ALA A 222 -4.44 4.08 -8.76
C ALA A 222 -4.55 5.56 -9.16
N ASP A 223 -4.07 5.95 -10.35
CA ASP A 223 -4.20 7.31 -10.87
C ASP A 223 -5.67 7.71 -11.05
N ALA A 224 -6.48 6.83 -11.64
CA ALA A 224 -7.91 7.08 -11.82
C ALA A 224 -8.65 7.19 -10.48
N LEU A 225 -8.24 6.40 -9.48
CA LEU A 225 -8.76 6.50 -8.12
C LEU A 225 -8.35 7.84 -7.49
N CYS A 226 -7.10 8.25 -7.68
CA CYS A 226 -6.55 9.50 -7.15
C CYS A 226 -7.33 10.72 -7.67
N GLU A 227 -7.61 10.77 -8.97
CA GLU A 227 -8.38 11.85 -9.58
C GLU A 227 -9.82 11.89 -9.06
N ARG A 228 -10.44 10.74 -8.84
CA ARG A 228 -11.76 10.67 -8.19
C ARG A 228 -11.69 11.11 -6.74
N ALA A 229 -10.65 10.71 -6.00
CA ALA A 229 -10.47 11.11 -4.62
C ALA A 229 -10.40 12.63 -4.52
N LYS A 230 -9.59 13.32 -5.33
CA LYS A 230 -9.49 14.80 -5.36
C LYS A 230 -10.85 15.50 -5.51
N SER A 231 -11.81 14.90 -6.21
CA SER A 231 -13.16 15.46 -6.35
C SER A 231 -14.04 15.36 -5.09
N LEU A 232 -13.63 14.60 -4.07
CA LEU A 232 -14.35 14.50 -2.80
C LEU A 232 -14.40 15.82 -2.03
N GLY A 233 -13.34 16.64 -2.09
CA GLY A 233 -13.33 17.96 -1.46
C GLY A 233 -14.39 18.88 -2.07
N ASP A 234 -14.60 18.81 -3.39
CA ASP A 234 -15.69 19.55 -4.05
C ASP A 234 -17.07 19.06 -3.59
N LEU A 235 -17.23 17.75 -3.42
CA LEU A 235 -18.48 17.16 -2.91
C LEU A 235 -18.74 17.56 -1.46
N ASP A 236 -17.73 17.53 -0.59
CA ASP A 236 -17.83 17.96 0.81
C ASP A 236 -18.26 19.42 0.91
N ASN A 237 -17.53 20.31 0.22
CA ASN A 237 -17.86 21.73 0.14
C ASN A 237 -19.28 21.98 -0.38
N ALA A 238 -19.72 21.21 -1.38
CA ALA A 238 -21.05 21.34 -1.95
C ALA A 238 -22.17 20.96 -0.97
N MET A 239 -21.92 20.11 0.03
CA MET A 239 -22.91 19.78 1.07
C MET A 239 -23.32 21.00 1.89
N ALA A 240 -22.42 22.00 2.01
CA ALA A 240 -22.64 23.26 2.72
C ALA A 240 -23.22 23.05 4.14
N LEU A 241 -22.66 22.07 4.86
CA LEU A 241 -23.10 21.69 6.20
C LEU A 241 -22.71 22.76 7.22
N ARG A 242 -23.60 23.00 8.18
CA ARG A 242 -23.37 23.94 9.28
C ARG A 242 -23.91 23.39 10.59
N THR A 243 -23.21 23.70 11.68
CA THR A 243 -23.72 23.46 13.03
C THR A 243 -24.89 24.39 13.35
N ASP A 244 -25.60 24.10 14.44
CA ASP A 244 -26.68 24.94 14.99
C ASP A 244 -26.22 26.38 15.29
N GLN A 245 -24.92 26.56 15.54
CA GLN A 245 -24.28 27.85 15.82
C GLN A 245 -23.83 28.57 14.53
N GLY A 246 -24.05 27.97 13.35
CA GLY A 246 -23.72 28.52 12.04
C GLY A 246 -22.29 28.25 11.57
N THR A 247 -21.48 27.55 12.36
CA THR A 247 -20.10 27.15 11.99
C THR A 247 -20.15 26.16 10.83
N ALA A 248 -19.36 26.39 9.78
CA ALA A 248 -19.23 25.44 8.67
C ALA A 248 -18.61 24.13 9.16
N ILE A 249 -19.09 23.02 8.61
CA ILE A 249 -18.52 21.69 8.82
C ILE A 249 -17.82 21.34 7.52
N ASP A 250 -16.52 21.15 7.62
CA ASP A 250 -15.59 20.87 6.54
C ASP A 250 -14.86 19.59 6.95
N LEU A 251 -15.17 18.49 6.26
CA LEU A 251 -14.70 17.15 6.61
C LEU A 251 -13.40 16.82 5.85
N LEU A 252 -13.22 17.41 4.67
CA LEU A 252 -12.08 17.16 3.78
C LEU A 252 -11.56 18.51 3.24
N ARG A 253 -10.33 18.89 3.58
CA ARG A 253 -9.66 20.06 2.96
C ARG A 253 -8.76 19.66 1.79
#